data_AF-A0ABD1FTP5-F1
#
_entry.id   AF-A0ABD1FTP5-F1
#
_cell.length_a   1.000
_cell.length_b   1.000
_cell.length_c   1.000
_cell.angle_alpha   90.00
_cell.angle_beta   90.00
_cell.angle_gamma   90.00
#
_symmetry.space_group_name_H-M   'P 1'
#
loop_
_entity.id
_entity.type
_entity.pdbx_description
1 polymer ?
#
loop_
_entity_poly.entity_id
_entity_poly.type
_entity_poly.pdbx_seq_one_letter_code
_entity_poly.pdbx_strand_id
1 'polypeptide(L)'
;MTTECSSPSSSSRPRRRMASRTSSTRWSGWWRTAPPSATSPGAPADLTLEIAKRMQNMVCFESMMHLICTNMPVHKIDHALTTIKSNGIQNVLALRGDPPHGQDKFVQAEGGFACALDLVKHIRANYGDYFGITVAGYPEGHPDIIEDGLAPEAAYQSDLAYLKRKVDAGADVIVTQLFYDTTSSLNL
;
A
#
# COMPACT_ATOMS: atom_id res chain seq x y z
N MET A 1 58.43 1.76 -2.58
CA MET A 1 57.43 0.82 -2.03
C MET A 1 56.31 0.69 -3.06
N THR A 2 56.38 -0.39 -3.83
CA THR A 2 55.37 -0.97 -4.74
C THR A 2 54.08 -1.26 -3.96
N THR A 3 52.85 -1.22 -4.49
CA THR A 3 52.22 -2.05 -5.55
C THR A 3 50.83 -1.45 -5.85
N GLU A 4 50.52 -1.07 -7.10
CA GLU A 4 49.70 -1.82 -8.08
C GLU A 4 48.31 -2.31 -7.63
N CYS A 5 47.29 -1.84 -8.37
CA CYS A 5 45.88 -2.17 -8.25
C CYS A 5 45.61 -3.47 -9.05
N SER A 6 45.37 -4.57 -8.34
CA SER A 6 45.15 -5.88 -8.96
C SER A 6 43.67 -6.18 -9.16
N SER A 7 43.24 -6.24 -10.42
CA SER A 7 41.97 -6.83 -10.85
C SER A 7 41.97 -8.35 -10.61
N PRO A 8 40.89 -8.98 -10.10
CA PRO A 8 40.79 -10.43 -10.12
C PRO A 8 40.31 -10.92 -11.49
N SER A 9 41.09 -11.83 -12.06
CA SER A 9 40.83 -12.57 -13.28
C SER A 9 39.73 -13.62 -13.14
N SER A 10 39.19 -13.98 -14.30
CA SER A 10 38.17 -15.01 -14.56
C SER A 10 38.48 -16.37 -13.93
N SER A 11 37.51 -16.92 -13.18
CA SER A 11 37.42 -18.36 -12.92
C SER A 11 35.99 -18.86 -13.19
N SER A 12 35.90 -19.88 -14.03
CA SER A 12 34.67 -20.54 -14.48
C SER A 12 34.04 -21.34 -13.33
N ARG A 13 32.84 -20.92 -12.88
CA ARG A 13 32.00 -21.72 -11.97
C ARG A 13 30.94 -22.50 -12.78
N PRO A 14 30.69 -23.78 -12.44
CA PRO A 14 29.75 -24.61 -13.17
C PRO A 14 28.29 -24.16 -12.97
N ARG A 15 27.49 -24.19 -14.05
CA ARG A 15 26.04 -23.94 -14.03
C ARG A 15 25.35 -24.94 -13.10
N ARG A 16 24.97 -24.51 -11.89
CA ARG A 16 23.99 -25.24 -11.08
C ARG A 16 22.61 -25.08 -11.73
N ARG A 17 22.03 -26.20 -12.18
CA ARG A 17 20.58 -26.32 -12.45
C ARG A 17 19.83 -25.91 -11.17
N MET A 18 19.08 -24.82 -11.22
CA MET A 18 18.08 -24.52 -10.20
C MET A 18 16.91 -25.49 -10.40
N ALA A 19 16.72 -26.37 -9.42
CA ALA A 19 15.49 -27.12 -9.26
C ALA A 19 14.36 -26.15 -8.90
N SER A 20 13.22 -26.32 -9.57
CA SER A 20 11.96 -25.61 -9.33
C SER A 20 11.47 -25.85 -7.90
N ARG A 21 11.61 -24.85 -7.04
CA ARG A 21 10.86 -24.74 -5.79
C ARG A 21 9.74 -23.73 -6.01
N THR A 22 8.56 -24.22 -6.34
CA THR A 22 7.31 -23.47 -6.23
C THR A 22 6.97 -23.34 -4.75
N SER A 23 7.40 -22.24 -4.13
CA SER A 23 6.86 -21.79 -2.86
C SER A 23 5.90 -20.64 -3.14
N SER A 24 4.61 -20.90 -2.95
CA SER A 24 3.55 -19.91 -2.93
C SER A 24 3.85 -18.87 -1.85
N THR A 25 4.57 -17.82 -2.23
CA THR A 25 4.89 -16.73 -1.32
C THR A 25 3.67 -15.81 -1.33
N ARG A 26 2.78 -16.03 -0.37
CA ARG A 26 1.62 -15.17 -0.13
C ARG A 26 2.14 -13.78 0.25
N TRP A 27 2.01 -12.82 -0.66
CA TRP A 27 2.41 -11.40 -0.56
C TRP A 27 1.61 -10.60 0.50
N SER A 28 1.43 -11.14 1.70
CA SER A 28 0.59 -10.55 2.76
C SER A 28 1.37 -9.66 3.74
N GLY A 29 2.70 -9.54 3.60
CA GLY A 29 3.56 -8.85 4.56
C GLY A 29 3.87 -7.38 4.26
N TRP A 30 3.81 -6.97 3.00
CA TRP A 30 4.30 -5.66 2.55
C TRP A 30 3.30 -4.51 2.76
N TRP A 31 2.03 -4.82 3.05
CA TRP A 31 0.93 -3.85 3.09
C TRP A 31 0.46 -3.50 4.51
N ARG A 32 1.15 -3.96 5.55
CA ARG A 32 0.81 -3.68 6.96
C ARG A 32 1.53 -2.45 7.48
N THR A 33 1.08 -1.27 7.07
CA THR A 33 1.47 0.00 7.67
C THR A 33 0.29 0.55 8.46
N ALA A 34 0.23 0.17 9.74
CA ALA A 34 -0.60 0.88 10.71
C ALA A 34 0.01 2.28 10.97
N PRO A 35 -0.74 3.24 11.53
CA PRO A 35 -0.23 4.46 12.14
C PRO A 35 0.83 4.17 13.19
N PRO A 36 1.81 5.07 13.36
CA PRO A 36 2.72 5.02 14.49
C PRO A 36 1.93 4.89 15.79
N SER A 37 2.17 3.84 16.57
CA SER A 37 1.49 3.66 17.86
C SER A 37 2.37 4.25 18.94
N ALA A 38 1.87 5.24 19.67
CA ALA A 38 2.60 5.92 20.76
C ALA A 38 3.02 5.00 21.93
N THR A 39 2.72 3.70 21.89
CA THR A 39 2.87 2.77 23.02
C THR A 39 3.77 1.55 22.78
N SER A 40 4.41 1.40 21.62
CA SER A 40 5.37 0.29 21.46
C SER A 40 6.48 0.62 20.45
N PRO A 41 7.70 0.98 20.89
CA PRO A 41 8.83 1.18 19.99
C PRO A 41 9.15 -0.15 19.29
N GLY A 42 8.84 -0.23 17.99
CA GLY A 42 9.03 -1.45 17.18
C GLY A 42 7.81 -1.92 16.40
N ALA A 43 6.68 -1.18 16.44
CA ALA A 43 5.57 -1.47 15.53
C ALA A 43 6.01 -1.19 14.06
N PRO A 44 5.55 -2.00 13.07
CA PRO A 44 5.90 -1.81 11.65
C PRO A 44 5.63 -0.37 11.15
N ALA A 45 4.63 0.26 11.74
CA ALA A 45 4.25 1.64 11.55
C ALA A 45 5.34 2.67 11.86
N ASP A 46 5.94 2.57 13.05
CA ASP A 46 6.95 3.52 13.53
C ASP A 46 8.21 3.41 12.69
N LEU A 47 8.59 2.17 12.33
CA LEU A 47 9.71 1.89 11.46
C LEU A 47 9.48 2.45 10.04
N THR A 48 8.26 2.31 9.51
CA THR A 48 7.90 2.84 8.19
C THR A 48 8.03 4.36 8.17
N LEU A 49 7.54 5.04 9.20
CA LEU A 49 7.66 6.48 9.33
C LEU A 49 9.13 6.91 9.44
N GLU A 50 9.94 6.21 10.25
CA GLU A 50 11.36 6.52 10.39
C GLU A 50 12.11 6.37 9.06
N ILE A 51 11.83 5.31 8.30
CA ILE A 51 12.41 5.12 6.97
C ILE A 51 11.98 6.25 6.02
N ALA A 52 10.69 6.57 5.94
CA ALA A 52 10.20 7.65 5.07
C ALA A 52 10.84 9.00 5.43
N LYS A 53 10.90 9.32 6.72
CA LYS A 53 11.57 10.52 7.23
C LYS A 53 13.04 10.58 6.86
N ARG A 54 13.74 9.45 6.99
CA ARG A 54 15.17 9.34 6.64
C ARG A 54 15.38 9.52 5.14
N MET A 55 14.55 8.93 4.30
CA MET A 55 14.62 9.08 2.83
C MET A 55 14.38 10.52 2.40
N GLN A 56 13.39 11.20 2.97
CA GLN A 56 13.08 12.58 2.61
C GLN A 56 14.17 13.55 3.08
N ASN A 57 14.68 13.41 4.31
CA ASN A 57 15.65 14.34 4.87
C ASN A 57 17.10 14.12 4.40
N MET A 58 17.49 12.88 4.10
CA MET A 58 18.87 12.59 3.70
C MET A 58 19.05 12.47 2.18
N VAL A 59 18.03 11.98 1.48
CA VAL A 59 18.13 11.65 0.04
C VAL A 59 17.29 12.63 -0.81
N CYS A 60 16.53 13.53 -0.18
CA CYS A 60 15.63 14.48 -0.85
C CYS A 60 14.63 13.78 -1.80
N PHE A 61 14.15 12.59 -1.40
CA PHE A 61 13.23 11.79 -2.19
C PHE A 61 11.80 11.91 -1.65
N GLU A 62 10.85 12.16 -2.55
CA GLU A 62 9.42 12.21 -2.21
C GLU A 62 8.93 10.82 -1.80
N SER A 63 8.44 10.73 -0.56
CA SER A 63 7.97 9.47 0.02
C SER A 63 6.44 9.45 0.07
N MET A 64 5.86 8.30 -0.25
CA MET A 64 4.43 8.04 -0.12
C MET A 64 4.20 7.08 1.04
N MET A 65 3.42 7.51 2.04
CA MET A 65 3.12 6.65 3.17
C MET A 65 1.83 5.86 2.93
N HIS A 66 1.92 4.55 3.05
CA HIS A 66 0.74 3.69 2.99
C HIS A 66 -0.04 3.78 4.31
N LEU A 67 -1.35 4.01 4.23
CA LEU A 67 -2.22 4.13 5.39
C LEU A 67 -3.44 3.22 5.23
N ILE A 68 -3.54 2.21 6.08
CA ILE A 68 -4.70 1.31 6.14
C ILE A 68 -5.73 1.84 7.12
N CYS A 69 -7.02 1.61 6.88
CA CYS A 69 -8.08 2.02 7.79
C CYS A 69 -8.70 0.85 8.59
N THR A 70 -8.42 -0.40 8.20
CA THR A 70 -8.95 -1.60 8.87
C THR A 70 -8.49 -1.70 10.33
N ASN A 71 -9.43 -2.09 11.20
CA ASN A 71 -9.22 -2.41 12.62
C ASN A 71 -8.64 -1.26 13.47
N MET A 72 -8.92 -0.01 13.10
CA MET A 72 -8.43 1.15 13.83
C MET A 72 -9.51 2.22 14.05
N PRO A 73 -9.60 2.78 15.27
CA PRO A 73 -10.48 3.90 15.55
C PRO A 73 -9.95 5.18 14.89
N VAL A 74 -10.86 6.11 14.57
CA VAL A 74 -10.54 7.37 13.87
C VAL A 74 -9.41 8.16 14.53
N HIS A 75 -9.36 8.23 15.86
CA HIS A 75 -8.31 8.98 16.57
C HIS A 75 -6.88 8.50 16.27
N LYS A 76 -6.68 7.20 15.99
CA LYS A 76 -5.34 6.68 15.62
C LYS A 76 -4.96 7.12 14.22
N ILE A 77 -5.94 7.23 13.33
CA ILE A 77 -5.74 7.70 11.96
C ILE A 77 -5.40 9.20 11.98
N ASP A 78 -6.09 9.99 12.81
CA ASP A 78 -5.78 11.41 13.01
C ASP A 78 -4.36 11.62 13.54
N HIS A 79 -3.96 10.79 14.51
CA HIS A 79 -2.60 10.80 15.03
C HIS A 79 -1.58 10.47 13.93
N ALA A 80 -1.87 9.47 13.08
CA ALA A 80 -1.04 9.12 11.92
C ALA A 80 -0.88 10.32 10.98
N LEU A 81 -1.99 10.90 10.53
CA LEU A 81 -2.01 11.99 9.56
C LEU A 81 -1.30 13.23 10.09
N THR A 82 -1.51 13.55 11.37
CA THR A 82 -0.81 14.65 12.04
C THR A 82 0.69 14.41 12.10
N THR A 83 1.10 13.16 12.39
CA THR A 83 2.52 12.78 12.41
C THR A 83 3.14 12.82 11.01
N ILE A 84 2.43 12.35 9.99
CA ILE A 84 2.89 12.39 8.59
C ILE A 84 3.11 13.84 8.16
N LYS A 85 2.13 14.71 8.43
CA LYS A 85 2.20 16.15 8.15
C LYS A 85 3.34 16.85 8.90
N SER A 86 3.54 16.55 10.18
CA SER A 86 4.62 17.17 10.96
C SER A 86 6.02 16.77 10.49
N ASN A 87 6.14 15.64 9.79
CA ASN A 87 7.38 15.21 9.14
C ASN A 87 7.52 15.69 7.69
N GLY A 88 6.57 16.47 7.17
CA GLY A 88 6.63 17.07 5.82
C GLY A 88 6.25 16.12 4.67
N ILE A 89 5.72 14.94 4.98
CA ILE A 89 5.28 13.98 3.95
C ILE A 89 3.95 14.47 3.39
N GLN A 90 3.87 14.57 2.07
CA GLN A 90 2.68 15.09 1.37
C GLN A 90 1.90 14.00 0.64
N ASN A 91 2.44 12.79 0.46
CA ASN A 91 1.78 11.75 -0.33
C ASN A 91 1.30 10.60 0.56
N VAL A 92 0.03 10.22 0.43
CA VAL A 92 -0.61 9.14 1.19
C VAL A 92 -1.31 8.17 0.26
N LEU A 93 -1.05 6.87 0.41
CA LEU A 93 -1.82 5.80 -0.23
C LEU A 93 -2.92 5.34 0.74
N ALA A 94 -4.16 5.70 0.45
CA ALA A 94 -5.33 5.34 1.24
C ALA A 94 -5.82 3.93 0.88
N LEU A 95 -5.71 3.01 1.84
CA LEU A 95 -6.09 1.61 1.68
C LEU A 95 -7.13 1.21 2.71
N ARG A 96 -7.99 0.24 2.35
CA ARG A 96 -8.84 -0.43 3.33
C ARG A 96 -7.93 -1.24 4.26
N GLY A 97 -7.22 -2.19 3.68
CA GLY A 97 -6.44 -3.21 4.38
C GLY A 97 -7.16 -4.57 4.37
N ASP A 98 -6.40 -5.61 4.68
CA ASP A 98 -6.90 -6.99 4.72
C ASP A 98 -7.60 -7.29 6.05
N PRO A 99 -8.57 -8.23 6.07
CA PRO A 99 -9.11 -8.74 7.33
C PRO A 99 -8.00 -9.39 8.19
N PRO A 100 -8.15 -9.38 9.53
CA PRO A 100 -7.17 -9.97 10.44
C PRO A 100 -6.98 -11.47 10.17
N HIS A 101 -5.79 -11.98 10.48
CA HIS A 101 -5.42 -13.38 10.22
C HIS A 101 -6.45 -14.34 10.85
N GLY A 102 -7.06 -15.19 10.02
CA GLY A 102 -8.06 -16.17 10.45
C GLY A 102 -9.52 -15.75 10.33
N GLN A 103 -9.82 -14.57 9.76
CA GLN A 103 -11.18 -14.16 9.40
C GLN A 103 -11.30 -13.97 7.89
N ASP A 104 -12.30 -14.63 7.28
CA ASP A 104 -12.57 -14.51 5.85
C ASP A 104 -13.37 -13.24 5.50
N LYS A 105 -13.99 -12.59 6.50
CA LYS A 105 -14.83 -11.40 6.30
C LYS A 105 -14.31 -10.22 7.11
N PHE A 106 -14.33 -9.06 6.48
CA PHE A 106 -14.04 -7.79 7.13
C PHE A 106 -15.07 -7.49 8.22
N VAL A 107 -14.58 -7.22 9.43
CA VAL A 107 -15.38 -6.71 10.55
C VAL A 107 -14.89 -5.30 10.85
N GLN A 108 -15.80 -4.33 10.75
CA GLN A 108 -15.51 -2.95 11.09
C GLN A 108 -15.18 -2.85 12.58
N ALA A 109 -14.07 -2.19 12.92
CA ALA A 109 -13.79 -1.83 14.32
C ALA A 109 -14.80 -0.78 14.79
N GLU A 110 -15.26 -0.90 16.03
CA GLU A 110 -16.21 0.04 16.62
C GLU A 110 -15.65 1.47 16.56
N GLY A 111 -16.33 2.36 15.83
CA GLY A 111 -15.88 3.74 15.59
C GLY A 111 -14.68 3.88 14.63
N GLY A 112 -14.38 2.87 13.82
CA GLY A 112 -13.39 2.92 12.73
C GLY A 112 -14.03 3.08 11.34
N PHE A 113 -13.21 3.29 10.31
CA PHE A 113 -13.69 3.38 8.93
C PHE A 113 -13.98 2.00 8.35
N ALA A 114 -15.10 1.89 7.61
CA ALA A 114 -15.50 0.66 6.95
C ALA A 114 -14.77 0.48 5.61
N CYS A 115 -14.41 1.58 4.96
CA CYS A 115 -13.91 1.54 3.60
C CYS A 115 -12.86 2.61 3.32
N ALA A 116 -12.04 2.38 2.29
CA ALA A 116 -11.01 3.34 1.87
C ALA A 116 -11.61 4.69 1.45
N LEU A 117 -12.85 4.70 0.94
CA LEU A 117 -13.57 5.93 0.58
C LEU A 117 -13.76 6.87 1.77
N ASP A 118 -14.06 6.33 2.95
CA ASP A 118 -14.25 7.15 4.16
C ASP A 118 -12.92 7.79 4.59
N LEU A 119 -11.82 7.05 4.45
CA LEU A 119 -10.48 7.59 4.71
C LEU A 119 -10.13 8.74 3.76
N VAL A 120 -10.41 8.60 2.47
CA VAL A 120 -10.19 9.67 1.48
C VAL A 120 -10.99 10.93 1.85
N LYS A 121 -12.28 10.77 2.13
CA LYS A 121 -13.16 11.88 2.54
C LYS A 121 -12.66 12.55 3.82
N HIS A 122 -12.21 11.75 4.79
CA HIS A 122 -11.69 12.24 6.07
C HIS A 122 -10.41 13.05 5.90
N ILE A 123 -9.49 12.58 5.05
CA ILE A 123 -8.25 13.31 4.73
C ILE A 123 -8.59 14.64 4.05
N ARG A 124 -9.47 14.63 3.04
CA ARG A 124 -9.88 15.85 2.33
C ARG A 124 -10.60 16.84 3.24
N ALA A 125 -11.49 16.38 4.11
CA ALA A 125 -12.21 17.24 5.04
C ALA A 125 -11.29 17.96 6.04
N ASN A 126 -10.25 17.27 6.55
CA ASN A 126 -9.40 17.80 7.61
C ASN A 126 -8.13 18.50 7.11
N TYR A 127 -7.63 18.13 5.92
CA TYR A 127 -6.34 18.59 5.41
C TYR A 127 -6.43 19.26 4.02
N GLY A 128 -7.60 19.27 3.38
CA GLY A 128 -7.80 19.87 2.06
C GLY A 128 -6.85 19.31 1.01
N ASP A 129 -6.12 20.20 0.34
CA ASP A 129 -5.18 19.87 -0.74
C ASP A 129 -3.74 19.65 -0.26
N TYR A 130 -3.51 19.60 1.06
CA TYR A 130 -2.16 19.38 1.60
C TYR A 130 -1.60 18.01 1.24
N PHE A 131 -2.46 16.99 1.23
CA PHE A 131 -2.06 15.63 0.90
C PHE A 131 -2.42 15.27 -0.55
N GLY A 132 -1.45 14.73 -1.28
CA GLY A 132 -1.67 13.94 -2.48
C GLY A 132 -2.21 12.56 -2.10
N ILE A 133 -3.43 12.26 -2.51
CA ILE A 133 -4.14 11.03 -2.13
C ILE A 133 -4.08 10.04 -3.28
N THR A 134 -3.45 8.90 -3.04
CA THR A 134 -3.44 7.77 -3.97
C THR A 134 -4.41 6.69 -3.50
N VAL A 135 -5.10 6.03 -4.43
CA VAL A 135 -6.00 4.90 -4.13
C VAL A 135 -5.64 3.67 -4.97
N ALA A 136 -5.95 2.49 -4.44
CA ALA A 136 -5.76 1.24 -5.17
C ALA A 136 -6.85 1.05 -6.24
N GLY A 137 -6.46 0.59 -7.43
CA GLY A 137 -7.32 0.11 -8.51
C GLY A 137 -7.04 -1.35 -8.85
N TYR A 138 -8.05 -2.08 -9.32
CA TYR A 138 -7.94 -3.50 -9.63
C TYR A 138 -8.40 -3.76 -11.07
N PRO A 139 -7.47 -3.88 -12.04
CA PRO A 139 -7.79 -4.13 -13.45
C PRO A 139 -8.64 -5.37 -13.70
N GLU A 140 -8.39 -6.43 -12.95
CA GLU A 140 -9.12 -7.71 -13.04
C GLU A 140 -10.28 -7.81 -12.02
N GLY A 141 -10.54 -6.74 -11.26
CA GLY A 141 -11.48 -6.71 -10.15
C GLY A 141 -10.85 -7.02 -8.80
N HIS A 142 -11.47 -6.54 -7.73
CA HIS A 142 -11.01 -6.79 -6.36
C HIS A 142 -11.08 -8.30 -6.01
N PRO A 143 -10.09 -8.88 -5.29
CA PRO A 143 -10.10 -10.30 -4.94
C PRO A 143 -11.40 -10.80 -4.28
N ASP A 144 -12.04 -9.96 -3.46
CA ASP A 144 -13.33 -10.23 -2.82
C ASP A 144 -14.50 -10.48 -3.81
N ILE A 145 -14.38 -10.06 -5.08
CA ILE A 145 -15.41 -10.22 -6.12
C ILE A 145 -15.04 -11.22 -7.22
N ILE A 146 -13.84 -11.79 -7.15
CA ILE A 146 -13.36 -12.78 -8.12
C ILE A 146 -13.94 -14.14 -7.73
N GLU A 147 -14.73 -14.73 -8.63
CA GLU A 147 -15.28 -16.08 -8.51
C GLU A 147 -14.69 -16.95 -9.63
N ASP A 148 -14.08 -18.08 -9.29
CA ASP A 148 -13.43 -19.00 -10.25
C ASP A 148 -12.40 -18.35 -11.20
N GLY A 149 -11.69 -17.33 -10.71
CA GLY A 149 -10.60 -16.66 -11.44
C GLY A 149 -11.05 -15.53 -12.36
N LEU A 150 -12.34 -15.20 -12.41
CA LEU A 150 -12.89 -14.05 -13.13
C LEU A 150 -13.89 -13.28 -12.26
N ALA A 151 -13.93 -11.96 -12.41
CA ALA A 151 -14.99 -11.16 -11.80
C ALA A 151 -16.25 -11.25 -12.69
N PRO A 152 -17.44 -11.59 -12.15
CA PRO A 152 -18.68 -11.43 -12.88
C PRO A 152 -18.85 -9.98 -13.34
N GLU A 153 -19.28 -9.74 -14.58
CA GLU A 153 -19.37 -8.38 -15.18
C GLU A 153 -20.11 -7.39 -14.27
N ALA A 154 -21.24 -7.80 -13.69
CA ALA A 154 -22.01 -6.95 -12.77
C ALA A 154 -21.23 -6.56 -11.51
N ALA A 155 -20.40 -7.47 -10.97
CA ALA A 155 -19.56 -7.21 -9.81
C ALA A 155 -18.36 -6.32 -10.18
N TYR A 156 -17.77 -6.53 -11.35
CA TYR A 156 -16.69 -5.68 -11.88
C TYR A 156 -17.16 -4.24 -12.09
N GLN A 157 -18.34 -4.04 -12.69
CA GLN A 157 -18.95 -2.71 -12.85
C GLN A 157 -19.22 -2.04 -11.49
N SER A 158 -19.60 -2.80 -10.47
CA SER A 158 -19.76 -2.27 -9.12
C SER A 158 -18.43 -1.86 -8.49
N ASP A 159 -17.34 -2.60 -8.74
CA ASP A 159 -15.99 -2.24 -8.26
C ASP A 159 -15.45 -0.99 -8.96
N LEU A 160 -15.66 -0.86 -10.27
CA LEU A 160 -15.36 0.36 -11.02
C LEU A 160 -16.19 1.55 -10.53
N ALA A 161 -17.48 1.37 -10.23
CA ALA A 161 -18.30 2.42 -9.64
C ALA A 161 -17.79 2.84 -8.25
N TYR A 162 -17.27 1.89 -7.46
CA TYR A 162 -16.63 2.17 -6.18
C TYR A 162 -15.28 2.89 -6.36
N LEU A 163 -14.48 2.53 -7.38
CA LEU A 163 -13.27 3.25 -7.76
C LEU A 163 -13.59 4.69 -8.15
N LYS A 164 -14.60 4.91 -8.99
CA LYS A 164 -15.07 6.24 -9.37
C LYS A 164 -15.46 7.06 -8.15
N ARG A 165 -16.20 6.49 -7.20
CA ARG A 165 -16.54 7.17 -5.94
C ARG A 165 -15.31 7.59 -5.14
N LYS A 166 -14.23 6.80 -5.14
CA LYS A 166 -12.96 7.18 -4.49
C LYS A 166 -12.30 8.37 -5.19
N VAL A 167 -12.32 8.40 -6.51
CA VAL A 167 -11.82 9.54 -7.31
C VAL A 167 -12.67 10.78 -7.06
N ASP A 168 -13.99 10.66 -7.13
CA ASP A 168 -14.93 11.76 -6.88
C ASP A 168 -14.83 12.32 -5.45
N ALA A 169 -14.40 11.50 -4.48
CA ALA A 169 -14.13 11.94 -3.11
C ALA A 169 -12.81 12.72 -2.95
N GLY A 170 -12.01 12.82 -4.02
CA GLY A 170 -10.77 13.58 -4.07
C GLY A 170 -9.50 12.73 -4.06
N ALA A 171 -9.50 11.55 -4.67
CA ALA A 171 -8.24 10.85 -4.95
C ALA A 171 -7.56 11.45 -6.20
N ASP A 172 -6.24 11.67 -6.14
CA ASP A 172 -5.45 12.28 -7.21
C ASP A 172 -4.84 11.24 -8.15
N VAL A 173 -4.43 10.09 -7.61
CA VAL A 173 -3.71 9.05 -8.35
C VAL A 173 -4.32 7.68 -8.07
N ILE A 174 -4.37 6.85 -9.11
CA ILE A 174 -4.75 5.44 -8.98
C ILE A 174 -3.49 4.59 -9.21
N VAL A 175 -3.20 3.70 -8.28
CA VAL A 175 -2.16 2.67 -8.43
C VAL A 175 -2.83 1.31 -8.56
N THR A 176 -2.55 0.61 -9.65
CA THR A 176 -3.15 -0.69 -9.92
C THR A 176 -2.45 -1.82 -9.18
N GLN A 177 -3.19 -2.86 -8.83
CA GLN A 177 -2.61 -4.15 -8.44
C GLN A 177 -1.75 -4.72 -9.57
N LEU A 178 -0.76 -5.55 -9.23
CA LEU A 178 0.05 -6.28 -10.21
C LEU A 178 -0.84 -7.16 -11.11
N PHE A 179 -0.69 -7.04 -12.43
CA PHE A 179 -1.33 -7.87 -13.45
C PHE A 179 -0.29 -8.34 -14.47
N TYR A 180 -0.56 -9.46 -15.15
CA TYR A 180 0.32 -9.99 -16.20
C TYR A 180 -0.26 -9.81 -17.61
N ASP A 181 -1.58 -9.63 -17.73
CA ASP A 181 -2.24 -9.34 -19.00
C ASP A 181 -2.42 -7.82 -19.20
N THR A 182 -1.76 -7.27 -20.20
CA THR A 182 -1.86 -5.84 -20.55
C THR A 182 -3.24 -5.43 -21.04
N THR A 183 -4.06 -6.38 -21.49
CA THR A 183 -5.41 -6.12 -21.97
C THR A 183 -6.32 -5.67 -20.82
N SER A 184 -6.10 -6.19 -19.61
CA SER A 184 -6.88 -5.86 -18.41
C SER A 184 -6.71 -4.39 -17.97
N SER A 185 -5.50 -3.82 -18.11
CA SER A 185 -5.24 -2.44 -17.68
C SER A 185 -5.68 -1.36 -18.67
N LEU A 186 -5.85 -1.71 -19.95
CA LEU A 186 -6.26 -0.77 -21.00
C LEU A 186 -7.76 -0.42 -20.97
N ASN A 187 -8.56 -1.22 -20.26
CA ASN A 187 -10.01 -1.08 -20.18
C ASN A 187 -10.50 -0.39 -18.90
N LEU A 188 -9.59 0.12 -18.07
CA LEU A 188 -9.89 0.76 -16.78
C LEU A 188 -10.06 2.28 -16.87
#